data_AF-A0A3D3CVC3-F1
#
_entry.id   AF-A0A3D3CVC3-F1
#
_cell.length_a   1.000
_cell.length_b   1.000
_cell.length_c   1.000
_cell.angle_alpha   90.00
_cell.angle_beta   90.00
_cell.angle_gamma   90.00
#
_symmetry.space_group_name_H-M   'P 1'
#
loop_
_entity.id
_entity.type
_entity.pdbx_description
1 polymer ?
#
loop_
_entity_poly.entity_id
_entity_poly.type
_entity_poly.pdbx_seq_one_letter_code
_entity_poly.pdbx_strand_id
1 'polypeptide(L)' 'MPLFLPLELSKEFLEEDLSAERYRDILQYEMPEAEMEAITVYTIRSAKPRPDGKGKNEYWEWEKLPAPGTGDPVLE' A
#
# COMPACT_ATOMS: atom_id res chain seq x y z
N MET A 1 -4.69 -5.40 3.93
CA MET A 1 -3.44 -4.83 3.39
C MET A 1 -2.90 -5.78 2.33
N PRO A 2 -2.30 -5.30 1.24
CA PRO A 2 -1.49 -6.16 0.36
C PRO A 2 -0.37 -6.83 1.17
N LEU A 3 0.02 -8.03 0.77
CA LEU A 3 1.16 -8.71 1.36
C LEU A 3 2.45 -8.10 0.79
N PHE A 4 3.14 -7.29 1.58
CA PHE A 4 4.45 -6.74 1.23
C PHE A 4 5.53 -7.65 1.80
N LEU A 5 6.26 -8.35 0.94
CA LEU A 5 7.35 -9.24 1.36
C LEU A 5 8.72 -8.58 1.17
N PRO A 6 9.66 -8.75 2.11
CA PRO A 6 11.08 -8.58 1.85
C PRO A 6 11.52 -9.42 0.64
N LEU A 7 12.55 -8.95 -0.06
CA LEU A 7 13.03 -9.59 -1.28
C LEU A 7 13.30 -11.10 -1.09
N GLU A 8 13.91 -11.49 0.02
CA GLU A 8 14.23 -12.90 0.27
C GLU A 8 12.97 -13.76 0.43
N LEU A 9 11.97 -13.31 1.19
CA LEU A 9 10.68 -14.01 1.31
C LEU A 9 9.92 -14.04 -0.03
N SER A 10 10.05 -13.00 -0.85
CA SER A 10 9.42 -12.98 -2.17
C SER A 10 10.02 -13.99 -3.15
N LYS A 11 11.33 -14.28 -3.04
CA LYS A 11 11.98 -15.33 -3.84
C LYS A 11 11.51 -16.71 -3.37
N GLU A 12 11.51 -16.93 -2.06
CA GLU A 12 11.03 -18.18 -1.46
C GLU A 12 9.57 -18.47 -1.83
N PHE A 13 8.72 -17.44 -1.84
CA PHE A 13 7.31 -17.56 -2.26
C PHE A 13 7.13 -18.07 -3.70
N LEU A 14 8.13 -17.91 -4.57
CA LEU A 14 8.11 -18.36 -5.97
C LEU A 14 8.68 -19.77 -6.17
N GLU A 15 9.17 -20.43 -5.13
CA GLU A 15 9.71 -21.79 -5.21
C GLU A 15 8.57 -22.80 -5.51
N GLU A 16 8.83 -23.73 -6.43
CA GLU A 16 7.83 -24.71 -6.87
C GLU A 16 7.56 -25.80 -5.83
N ASP A 17 8.53 -26.06 -4.96
CA ASP A 17 8.52 -27.12 -3.93
C ASP A 17 8.24 -26.59 -2.51
N LEU A 18 7.67 -25.38 -2.42
CA LEU A 18 7.30 -24.76 -1.15
C LEU A 18 6.21 -25.57 -0.43
N SER A 19 6.48 -25.95 0.83
CA SER A 19 5.50 -26.70 1.62
C SER A 19 4.28 -25.85 1.95
N ALA A 20 3.11 -26.49 2.08
CA ALA A 20 1.87 -25.79 2.42
C ALA A 20 1.93 -25.09 3.80
N GLU A 21 2.73 -25.62 4.74
CA GLU A 21 2.96 -24.99 6.04
C GLU A 21 3.77 -23.71 5.88
N ARG A 22 4.89 -23.79 5.14
CA ARG A 22 5.74 -22.62 4.91
C ARG A 22 5.04 -21.53 4.11
N TYR A 23 4.25 -21.92 3.12
CA TYR A 23 3.40 -21.00 2.37
C TYR A 23 2.46 -20.21 3.30
N ARG A 24 1.83 -20.86 4.29
CA ARG A 24 0.99 -20.17 5.29
C ARG A 24 1.80 -19.23 6.17
N ASP A 25 3.00 -19.62 6.57
CA ASP A 25 3.88 -18.76 7.38
C ASP A 25 4.24 -17.48 6.62
N ILE A 26 4.56 -17.58 5.33
CA ILE A 26 4.83 -16.42 4.48
C ILE A 26 3.60 -15.52 4.35
N LEU A 27 2.40 -16.11 4.18
CA LEU A 27 1.16 -15.34 4.12
C LEU A 27 0.79 -14.64 5.44
N GLN A 28 1.32 -15.09 6.57
CA GLN A 28 1.15 -14.45 7.87
C GLN A 28 2.15 -13.32 8.13
N TYR A 29 3.14 -13.12 7.25
CA TYR A 29 4.06 -12.00 7.37
C TYR A 29 3.32 -10.67 7.26
N GLU A 30 3.59 -9.77 8.19
CA GLU A 30 3.06 -8.42 8.21
C GLU A 30 4.22 -7.42 8.30
N MET A 31 4.29 -6.52 7.32
CA MET A 31 5.27 -5.43 7.36
C MET A 31 4.92 -4.47 8.51
N PRO A 32 5.86 -4.14 9.41
CA PRO A 32 5.58 -3.22 10.49
C PRO A 32 5.14 -1.85 9.97
N GLU A 33 4.07 -1.29 10.55
CA GLU A 33 3.57 0.04 10.16
C GLU A 33 4.65 1.13 10.28
N ALA A 34 5.55 1.01 11.25
CA ALA A 34 6.67 1.93 11.46
C ALA A 34 7.70 1.94 10.32
N GLU A 35 7.70 0.91 9.46
CA GLU A 35 8.54 0.83 8.27
C GLU A 35 7.81 1.33 7.01
N MET A 36 6.56 1.78 7.15
CA MET A 36 5.73 2.27 6.06
C MET A 36 5.51 3.78 6.19
N GLU A 37 5.73 4.49 5.09
CA GLU A 37 5.39 5.90 4.96
C GLU A 37 4.27 6.07 3.93
N ALA A 38 3.26 6.87 4.28
CA ALA A 38 2.17 7.21 3.39
C ALA A 38 2.07 8.72 3.24
N ILE A 39 1.94 9.19 2.00
CA ILE A 39 1.69 10.60 1.69
C ILE A 39 0.42 10.73 0.86
N THR A 40 -0.31 11.80 1.11
CA THR A 40 -1.47 12.17 0.31
C THR A 40 -1.01 12.64 -1.07
N VAL A 41 -1.63 12.12 -2.13
CA VAL A 41 -1.32 12.48 -3.52
C VAL A 41 -2.56 12.94 -4.27
N TYR A 42 -2.35 13.61 -5.41
CA TYR A 42 -3.44 13.96 -6.31
C TYR A 42 -4.02 12.72 -6.99
N THR A 43 -5.26 12.80 -7.47
CA THR A 43 -5.92 11.65 -8.10
C THR A 43 -5.13 11.10 -9.29
N ILE A 44 -4.75 9.83 -9.21
CA ILE A 44 -4.08 9.10 -10.29
C ILE A 44 -5.07 8.52 -11.31
N ARG A 45 -6.39 8.56 -11.00
CA ARG A 45 -7.45 7.93 -11.80
C ARG A 45 -7.85 8.74 -13.05
N SER A 46 -7.33 9.94 -13.22
CA SER A 46 -7.60 10.79 -14.39
C SER A 46 -6.36 10.96 -15.26
N ALA A 47 -6.53 11.07 -16.57
CA ALA A 47 -5.46 11.47 -17.49
C ALA A 47 -5.09 12.97 -17.39
N LYS A 48 -5.91 13.78 -16.70
CA LYS A 48 -5.65 15.21 -16.55
C LYS A 48 -4.37 15.46 -15.74
N PRO A 49 -3.56 16.46 -16.11
CA PRO A 49 -2.44 16.90 -15.29
C PRO A 49 -2.94 17.52 -13.98
N ARG A 50 -2.05 17.59 -12.99
CA ARG A 50 -2.35 18.26 -11.72
C ARG A 50 -2.54 19.77 -11.94
N PRO A 51 -3.43 20.43 -11.20
CA PRO A 51 -3.62 21.89 -11.27
C PRO A 51 -2.37 22.70 -10.90
N ASP A 52 -1.51 22.13 -10.05
CA ASP A 52 -0.27 22.76 -9.57
C ASP A 52 0.97 22.47 -10.44
N GLY A 53 0.81 21.68 -11.52
CA GLY A 53 1.89 21.31 -12.41
C GLY A 53 2.92 20.32 -11.85
N LYS A 54 2.74 19.81 -10.62
CA LYS A 54 3.64 18.84 -9.99
C LYS A 54 3.46 17.41 -10.52
N GLY A 55 4.37 16.52 -10.15
CA GLY A 55 4.25 15.09 -10.41
C GLY A 55 3.06 14.45 -9.69
N LYS A 56 2.43 13.43 -10.28
CA LYS A 56 1.26 12.75 -9.67
C LYS A 56 1.56 12.06 -8.33
N ASN A 57 2.82 11.70 -8.09
CA ASN A 57 3.32 11.07 -6.87
C ASN A 57 3.81 12.06 -5.81
N GLU A 58 3.78 13.37 -6.09
CA GLU A 58 4.13 14.38 -5.09
C GLU A 58 2.99 14.62 -4.11
N TYR A 59 3.33 15.15 -2.94
CA TYR A 59 2.36 15.51 -1.91
C TYR A 59 1.27 16.46 -2.45
N TRP A 60 0.03 16.25 -2.01
CA TRP A 60 -1.13 17.08 -2.31
C TRP A 60 -1.99 17.25 -1.05
N GLU A 61 -2.42 18.48 -0.78
CA GLU A 61 -3.30 18.81 0.34
C GLU A 61 -4.77 18.78 -0.10
N TRP A 62 -5.60 18.01 0.59
CA TRP A 62 -7.05 17.97 0.34
C TRP A 62 -7.75 18.67 1.50
N GLU A 63 -8.57 19.68 1.21
CA GLU A 63 -9.21 20.55 2.23
C GLU A 63 -10.04 19.81 3.30
N LYS A 64 -10.49 18.57 3.04
CA LYS A 64 -11.39 17.81 3.91
C LYS A 64 -10.98 16.35 4.08
N LEU A 65 -9.67 16.07 4.08
CA LEU A 65 -9.20 14.71 4.31
C LEU A 65 -9.29 14.37 5.81
N PRO A 66 -10.02 13.31 6.21
CA PRO A 66 -9.96 12.81 7.57
C PRO A 66 -8.56 12.28 7.90
N ALA A 67 -8.22 12.20 9.18
CA ALA A 67 -6.95 11.60 9.59
C ALA A 67 -6.88 10.13 9.12
N PRO A 68 -5.71 9.62 8.71
CA PRO A 68 -5.53 8.21 8.37
C PRO A 68 -6.07 7.31 9.50
N GLY A 69 -6.84 6.29 9.15
CA GLY A 69 -7.45 5.36 10.12
C GLY A 69 -8.74 5.84 10.80
N THR A 70 -9.23 7.07 10.54
CA THR A 70 -10.50 7.56 11.13
C THR A 70 -11.69 7.54 10.18
N GLY A 71 -11.45 7.32 8.88
CA GLY A 71 -12.49 7.32 7.85
C GLY A 71 -12.91 5.91 7.46
N ASP A 72 -13.54 5.16 8.37
CA ASP A 72 -14.23 3.93 7.99
C ASP A 72 -15.32 4.27 6.97
N PRO A 73 -15.34 3.63 5.78
CA PRO A 73 -16.42 3.84 4.84
C PRO A 73 -17.73 3.35 5.49
N VAL A 74 -18.69 4.26 5.64
CA VAL A 74 -20.06 3.87 5.98
C VAL A 74 -20.59 3.07 4.80
N LEU A 75 -20.73 1.75 4.97
CA LEU A 75 -21.46 0.91 4.04
C LEU A 75 -22.95 1.25 4.20
N GLU A 76 -23.49 2.08 3.30
CA GLU A 76 -24.94 2.23 3.13
C GLU A 76 -25.53 1.02 2.37
#